data_AF-A0A6M0LFB1-F1
#
_entry.id   AF-A0A6M0LFB1-F1
#
_cell.length_a   1.000
_cell.length_b   1.000
_cell.length_c   1.000
_cell.angle_alpha   90.00
_cell.angle_beta   90.00
_cell.angle_gamma   90.00
#
_symmetry.space_group_name_H-M   'P 1'
#
loop_
_entity.id
_entity.type
_entity.pdbx_description
1 polymer ?
#
loop_
_entity_poly.entity_id
_entity_poly.type
_entity_poly.pdbx_seq_one_letter_code
_entity_poly.pdbx_strand_id
1 'polypeptide(L)' 'MAPDISNSTVEERREYIKRTYPCIADCDMCGLCQVFHGKDAETAYDDYITGKRSFMDVSTDYRR' A
#
# COMPACT_ATOMS: atom_id res chain seq x y z
N MET A 1 13.09 1.35 -2.76
CA MET A 1 12.64 0.00 -3.15
C MET A 1 11.71 -0.50 -2.06
N ALA A 2 10.65 -1.24 -2.40
CA ALA A 2 9.74 -1.78 -1.39
C ALA A 2 10.48 -2.82 -0.52
N PRO A 3 10.36 -2.77 0.82
CA PRO A 3 10.92 -3.79 1.71
C PRO A 3 10.49 -5.21 1.33
N ASP A 4 11.42 -6.16 1.38
CA ASP A 4 11.15 -7.57 1.08
C ASP A 4 10.42 -8.24 2.27
N ILE A 5 9.40 -9.06 1.99
CA ILE A 5 8.59 -9.69 3.04
C ILE A 5 9.38 -10.70 3.90
N SER A 6 10.50 -11.24 3.40
CA SER A 6 11.34 -12.20 4.13
C SER A 6 12.36 -11.53 5.05
N ASN A 7 12.70 -10.26 4.77
CA ASN A 7 13.79 -9.54 5.43
C ASN A 7 13.33 -8.24 6.10
N SER A 8 12.02 -7.98 6.19
CA SER A 8 11.47 -6.79 6.81
C SER A 8 10.32 -7.09 7.78
N THR A 9 10.15 -6.19 8.72
CA THR A 9 9.08 -6.23 9.73
C THR A 9 7.76 -5.72 9.14
N VAL A 10 6.67 -5.99 9.85
CA VAL A 10 5.34 -5.48 9.50
C VAL A 10 5.32 -3.94 9.57
N GLU A 11 5.99 -3.38 10.57
CA GLU A 11 6.10 -1.95 10.82
C GLU A 11 6.86 -1.25 9.69
N GLU A 12 7.99 -1.79 9.25
CA GLU A 12 8.76 -1.23 8.13
C GLU A 12 7.95 -1.19 6.83
N ARG A 13 7.17 -2.25 6.57
CA ARG A 13 6.31 -2.33 5.38
C ARG A 13 5.13 -1.39 5.48
N ARG A 14 4.52 -1.26 6.67
CA ARG A 14 3.43 -0.30 6.92
C ARG A 14 3.90 1.14 6.74
N GLU A 15 5.05 1.50 7.31
CA GLU A 15 5.63 2.83 7.16
C GLU A 15 6.03 3.11 5.70
N TYR A 16 6.51 2.10 4.97
CA TYR A 16 6.74 2.24 3.54
C TYR A 16 5.47 2.58 2.77
N ILE A 17 4.35 1.92 3.05
CA ILE A 17 3.05 2.20 2.41
C ILE A 17 2.56 3.61 2.73
N LYS A 18 2.59 4.01 4.00
CA LYS A 18 2.20 5.38 4.41
C LYS A 18 3.00 6.46 3.73
N ARG A 19 4.32 6.25 3.56
CA ARG A 19 5.22 7.20 2.89
C ARG A 19 5.05 7.21 1.38
N THR A 20 4.69 6.08 0.78
CA THR A 20 4.52 5.93 -0.68
C THR A 20 3.17 6.47 -1.14
N TYR A 21 2.12 6.27 -0.33
CA TYR A 21 0.74 6.63 -0.64
C TYR A 21 0.15 7.51 0.48
N PRO A 22 0.73 8.70 0.74
CA PRO A 22 0.24 9.57 1.79
C PRO A 22 -1.15 10.10 1.42
N CYS A 23 -2.13 9.89 2.31
CA CYS A 23 -3.41 10.57 2.20
C CYS A 23 -3.21 12.03 2.63
N ILE A 24 -3.48 12.97 1.72
CA ILE A 24 -3.41 14.41 2.01
C ILE A 24 -4.76 15.00 2.45
N ALA A 25 -5.76 14.15 2.68
CA ALA A 25 -7.15 14.50 3.02
C ALA A 25 -7.90 15.38 1.99
N ASP A 26 -7.23 15.79 0.92
CA ASP A 26 -7.82 16.40 -0.26
C ASP A 26 -8.11 15.31 -1.30
N CYS A 27 -9.32 14.75 -1.27
CA CYS A 27 -9.68 13.58 -2.09
C CYS A 27 -9.71 13.90 -3.59
N ASP A 28 -10.03 15.14 -3.96
CA ASP A 28 -10.08 15.59 -5.36
C ASP A 28 -8.67 15.63 -5.97
N MET A 29 -7.67 16.01 -5.17
CA MET A 29 -6.28 16.08 -5.60
C MET A 29 -5.51 14.77 -5.40
N CYS A 30 -5.89 13.97 -4.40
CA CYS A 30 -5.17 12.75 -4.02
C CYS A 30 -5.48 11.56 -4.93
N GLY A 31 -6.77 11.29 -5.20
CA GLY A 31 -7.21 10.17 -6.04
C GLY A 31 -6.87 8.75 -5.56
N LEU A 32 -6.07 8.58 -4.48
CA LEU A 32 -5.61 7.28 -4.01
C LEU A 32 -6.76 6.35 -3.63
N CYS A 33 -7.81 6.88 -3.00
CA CYS A 33 -9.00 6.09 -2.68
C CYS A 33 -9.72 5.58 -3.92
N GLN A 34 -9.71 6.31 -5.04
CA GLN A 34 -10.30 5.84 -6.30
C GLN A 34 -9.51 4.67 -6.86
N VAL A 35 -8.17 4.77 -6.86
CA VAL A 35 -7.26 3.69 -7.26
C VAL A 35 -7.46 2.45 -6.39
N PHE A 36 -7.64 2.63 -5.08
CA PHE A 36 -7.81 1.54 -4.13
C PHE A 36 -9.28 1.13 -3.89
N HIS A 37 -10.19 1.47 -4.81
CA HIS A 37 -11.61 1.09 -4.76
C HIS A 37 -12.31 1.46 -3.45
N GLY A 38 -12.07 2.68 -2.97
CA GLY A 38 -12.64 3.24 -1.74
C GLY A 38 -11.88 2.89 -0.46
N LYS A 39 -10.74 2.18 -0.55
CA LYS A 39 -9.91 1.82 0.61
C LYS A 39 -8.77 2.82 0.79
N ASP A 40 -8.28 2.94 2.02
CA ASP A 40 -6.99 3.57 2.29
C ASP A 40 -5.83 2.65 1.87
N ALA A 41 -4.64 3.21 1.76
CA ALA A 41 -3.46 2.48 1.29
C ALA A 41 -3.04 1.35 2.24
N GLU A 42 -3.21 1.49 3.56
CA GLU A 42 -2.85 0.44 4.51
C GLU A 42 -3.78 -0.75 4.37
N THR A 43 -5.09 -0.52 4.21
CA THR A 43 -6.07 -1.57 3.92
C THR A 43 -5.83 -2.20 2.55
N ALA A 44 -5.48 -1.40 1.53
CA ALA A 44 -5.22 -1.88 0.18
C ALA A 44 -3.98 -2.80 0.11
N TYR A 45 -2.98 -2.53 0.95
CA TYR A 45 -1.71 -3.27 1.02
C TYR A 45 -1.58 -4.20 2.24
N ASP A 46 -2.67 -4.58 2.91
CA ASP A 46 -2.64 -5.45 4.10
C ASP A 46 -1.87 -6.76 3.86
N ASP A 47 -2.06 -7.40 2.70
CA ASP A 47 -1.38 -8.65 2.37
C ASP A 47 0.13 -8.49 2.24
N TYR A 48 0.59 -7.32 1.76
CA TYR A 48 2.01 -7.00 1.71
C TYR A 48 2.54 -6.66 3.10
N ILE A 49 1.80 -5.86 3.88
CA ILE A 49 2.16 -5.45 5.24
C ILE A 49 2.26 -6.67 6.17
N THR A 50 1.34 -7.62 6.05
CA THR A 50 1.31 -8.85 6.85
C THR A 50 2.23 -9.96 6.33
N GLY A 51 2.77 -9.83 5.11
CA GLY A 51 3.76 -10.76 4.54
C GLY A 51 3.19 -11.97 3.84
N LYS A 52 1.93 -11.89 3.41
CA LYS A 52 1.28 -12.92 2.61
C LYS A 52 1.69 -12.85 1.13
N ARG A 53 1.91 -11.64 0.60
CA ARG A 53 2.22 -11.38 -0.81
C ARG A 53 3.31 -10.30 -0.96
N SER A 54 4.04 -10.30 -2.07
CA SER A 54 5.02 -9.23 -2.33
C SER A 54 4.33 -7.91 -2.68
N PHE A 55 5.05 -6.79 -2.54
CA PHE A 55 4.53 -5.47 -2.92
C PHE A 55 4.06 -5.44 -4.37
N MET A 56 4.81 -6.08 -5.27
CA MET A 56 4.49 -6.12 -6.70
C MET A 56 3.21 -6.92 -6.95
N ASP A 57 3.04 -8.06 -6.30
CA ASP A 57 1.84 -8.89 -6.45
C ASP A 57 0.59 -8.11 -6.03
N VAL A 58 0.61 -7.46 -4.86
CA VAL A 58 -0.52 -6.64 -4.40
C VAL A 58 -0.75 -5.45 -5.33
N SER A 59 0.30 -4.82 -5.86
CA SER A 59 0.17 -3.69 -6.78
C SER A 59 -0.49 -4.07 -8.11
N THR A 60 -0.44 -5.34 -8.52
CA THR A 60 -1.14 -5.79 -9.72
C THR A 60 -2.66 -5.79 -9.56
N ASP A 61 -3.17 -5.86 -8.33
CA ASP A 61 -4.62 -5.83 -8.04
C ASP A 61 -5.26 -4.47 -8.43
N TYR A 62 -4.45 -3.40 -8.49
CA TYR A 62 -4.89 -2.01 -8.72
C TYR A 62 -4.40 -1.41 -10.04
N ARG A 63 -3.92 -2.25 -10.97
CA ARG A 63 -3.29 -1.82 -12.23
C ARG A 63 -4.28 -1.61 -13.39
N ARG A 64 -5.58 -1.58 -13.13
CA ARG A 64 -6.66 -1.56 -14.14
C ARG A 64 -7.44 -0.26 -14.13
#